data_AF-A0A9X1I3B5-F1
#
_entry.id   AF-A0A9X1I3B5-F1
#
_cell.length_a   1.000
_cell.length_b   1.000
_cell.length_c   1.000
_cell.angle_alpha   90.00
_cell.angle_beta   90.00
_cell.angle_gamma   90.00
#
_symmetry.space_group_name_H-M   'P 1'
#
loop_
_entity.id
_entity.type
_entity.pdbx_description
1 polymer ?
#
loop_
_entity_poly.entity_id
_entity_poly.type
_entity_poly.pdbx_seq_one_letter_code
_entity_poly.pdbx_strand_id
1 'polypeptide(L)'
;MKLKRIFKITLLIFCILIAGLFNFALFYFVFGGGFSFKNRQFLLVAVAFTGISSVIYHIKTLPMYKPKAKKVAEINYVLWVLNGLFALAVLYLAIRLWYDMFYKVNWKGTNEDYLIILLFFIPMLFTAISILIEERVLYNIIITSRKHSHFNKINQIGTKQHNENSN
;
A
#
# COMPACT_ATOMS: atom_id res chain seq x y z
N MET A 1 17.70 8.61 -5.98
CA MET A 1 16.44 8.21 -6.66
C MET A 1 16.34 6.71 -6.97
N LYS A 2 17.43 6.02 -7.36
CA LYS A 2 17.40 4.57 -7.67
C LYS A 2 16.91 3.70 -6.49
N LEU A 3 17.41 3.94 -5.27
CA LEU A 3 17.03 3.19 -4.06
C LEU A 3 15.52 3.29 -3.76
N LYS A 4 14.94 4.49 -3.82
CA LYS A 4 13.49 4.71 -3.60
C LYS A 4 12.62 3.94 -4.61
N ARG A 5 13.10 3.85 -5.87
CA ARG A 5 12.42 3.08 -6.92
C ARG A 5 12.53 1.58 -6.68
N ILE A 6 13.71 1.08 -6.28
CA ILE A 6 13.90 -0.34 -5.93
C ILE A 6 12.97 -0.69 -4.77
N PHE A 7 12.97 0.10 -3.70
CA PHE A 7 12.06 -0.08 -2.57
C PHE A 7 10.58 -0.13 -3.00
N LYS A 8 10.14 0.78 -3.87
CA LYS A 8 8.75 0.80 -4.39
C LYS A 8 8.42 -0.46 -5.19
N ILE A 9 9.36 -0.99 -5.99
CA ILE A 9 9.17 -2.23 -6.77
C ILE A 9 9.13 -3.44 -5.83
N THR A 10 10.05 -3.53 -4.88
CA THR A 10 10.04 -4.58 -3.86
C THR A 10 8.72 -4.59 -3.09
N LEU A 11 8.25 -3.41 -2.68
CA LEU A 11 6.96 -3.27 -1.99
C LEU A 11 5.78 -3.70 -2.86
N LEU A 12 5.79 -3.39 -4.16
CA LEU A 12 4.78 -3.86 -5.11
C LEU A 12 4.76 -5.38 -5.20
N ILE A 13 5.93 -6.04 -5.25
CA ILE A 13 6.01 -7.51 -5.28
C ILE A 13 5.38 -8.10 -4.02
N PHE A 14 5.69 -7.56 -2.83
CA PHE A 14 5.06 -8.01 -1.59
C PHE A 14 3.55 -7.76 -1.57
N CYS A 15 3.07 -6.63 -2.08
CA CYS A 15 1.63 -6.37 -2.21
C CYS A 15 0.95 -7.39 -3.11
N ILE A 16 1.57 -7.76 -4.24
CA ILE A 16 1.05 -8.79 -5.15
C ILE A 16 1.00 -10.15 -4.45
N LEU A 17 2.05 -10.54 -3.71
CA LEU A 17 2.09 -11.81 -3.00
C LEU A 17 1.01 -11.89 -1.92
N ILE A 18 0.87 -10.85 -1.10
CA ILE A 18 -0.14 -10.80 -0.04
C ILE A 18 -1.54 -10.77 -0.64
N ALA A 19 -1.80 -9.92 -1.64
CA ALA A 19 -3.10 -9.87 -2.31
C ALA A 19 -3.43 -11.22 -2.97
N GLY A 20 -2.46 -11.86 -3.61
CA GLY A 20 -2.60 -13.19 -4.21
C GLY A 20 -2.96 -14.26 -3.17
N LEU A 21 -2.30 -14.25 -2.01
CA LEU A 21 -2.59 -15.16 -0.90
C LEU A 21 -4.04 -15.02 -0.41
N PHE A 22 -4.51 -13.79 -0.19
CA PHE A 22 -5.88 -13.56 0.27
C PHE A 22 -6.93 -13.91 -0.79
N ASN A 23 -6.65 -13.66 -2.08
CA ASN A 23 -7.53 -14.07 -3.17
C ASN A 23 -7.58 -15.60 -3.32
N PHE A 24 -6.45 -16.29 -3.14
CA PHE A 24 -6.40 -17.75 -3.15
C PHE A 24 -7.18 -18.35 -1.98
N ALA A 25 -7.00 -17.80 -0.77
CA ALA A 25 -7.78 -18.20 0.40
C ALA A 25 -9.29 -18.00 0.15
N LEU A 26 -9.67 -16.88 -0.47
CA LEU A 26 -11.06 -16.59 -0.82
C LEU A 26 -11.62 -17.63 -1.80
N PHE A 27 -10.87 -17.95 -2.85
CA PHE A 27 -11.25 -18.97 -3.81
C PHE A 27 -11.43 -20.34 -3.15
N TYR A 28 -10.50 -20.74 -2.26
CA TYR A 28 -10.62 -21.97 -1.50
C TYR A 28 -11.90 -22.01 -0.64
N PHE A 29 -12.24 -20.91 0.05
CA PHE A 29 -13.47 -20.86 0.85
C PHE A 29 -14.75 -20.85 0.00
N VAL A 30 -14.73 -20.21 -1.17
CA VAL A 30 -15.88 -20.17 -2.08
C VAL A 30 -16.16 -21.55 -2.66
N PHE A 31 -15.14 -22.24 -3.17
CA PHE A 31 -15.30 -23.48 -3.95
C PHE A 31 -15.11 -24.76 -3.13
N GLY A 32 -14.22 -24.76 -2.13
CA GLY A 32 -13.88 -25.95 -1.35
C GLY A 32 -14.56 -26.04 0.01
N GLY A 33 -14.84 -24.90 0.65
CA GLY A 33 -15.36 -24.85 2.03
C GLY A 33 -16.87 -24.60 2.16
N GLY A 34 -17.55 -24.25 1.07
CA GLY A 34 -18.92 -23.73 1.10
C GLY A 34 -18.97 -22.30 1.62
N PHE A 35 -19.20 -21.35 0.72
CA PHE A 35 -19.28 -19.93 1.10
C PHE A 35 -20.53 -19.68 1.96
N SER A 36 -20.32 -19.23 3.19
CA SER A 36 -21.38 -18.84 4.11
C SER A 36 -20.95 -17.52 4.71
N PHE A 37 -21.73 -16.46 4.46
CA PHE A 37 -21.50 -15.08 4.93
C PHE A 37 -21.57 -14.93 6.47
N LYS A 38 -21.00 -15.86 7.23
CA LYS A 38 -20.66 -15.67 8.64
C LYS A 38 -19.50 -14.68 8.72
N ASN A 39 -19.57 -13.80 9.71
CA ASN A 39 -18.77 -12.56 9.90
C ASN A 39 -17.27 -12.58 9.59
N ARG A 40 -16.60 -13.74 9.48
CA ARG A 40 -15.17 -13.84 9.15
C ARG A 40 -14.87 -13.80 7.65
N GLN A 41 -15.80 -14.23 6.78
CA GLN A 41 -15.57 -14.24 5.32
C GLN A 41 -15.64 -12.83 4.71
N PHE A 42 -16.40 -11.90 5.32
CA PHE A 42 -16.45 -10.50 4.89
C PHE A 42 -15.11 -9.79 5.00
N LEU A 43 -14.37 -10.03 6.08
CA LEU A 43 -13.04 -9.45 6.27
C LEU A 43 -12.08 -9.94 5.16
N LEU A 44 -12.17 -11.22 4.80
CA LEU A 44 -11.37 -11.81 3.73
C LEU A 44 -11.66 -11.16 2.37
N VAL A 45 -12.94 -10.95 2.05
CA VAL A 45 -13.38 -10.26 0.82
C VAL A 45 -12.88 -8.81 0.80
N ALA A 46 -13.01 -8.09 1.92
CA ALA A 46 -12.54 -6.71 2.03
C ALA A 46 -11.01 -6.62 1.82
N VAL A 47 -10.25 -7.53 2.42
CA VAL A 47 -8.78 -7.60 2.26
C VAL A 47 -8.39 -7.94 0.83
N ALA A 48 -9.08 -8.87 0.18
CA ALA A 48 -8.83 -9.21 -1.22
C ALA A 48 -9.09 -8.02 -2.16
N PHE A 49 -10.22 -7.32 -1.97
CA PHE A 49 -10.58 -6.14 -2.76
C PHE A 49 -9.61 -4.96 -2.56
N THR A 50 -9.31 -4.65 -1.31
CA THR A 50 -8.35 -3.58 -0.96
C THR A 50 -6.93 -3.94 -1.39
N GLY A 51 -6.56 -5.22 -1.37
CA GLY A 51 -5.28 -5.72 -1.88
C GLY A 51 -5.11 -5.50 -3.38
N ILE A 52 -6.11 -5.84 -4.20
CA ILE A 52 -6.08 -5.54 -5.64
C ILE A 52 -5.98 -4.03 -5.89
N SER A 53 -6.76 -3.24 -5.13
CA SER A 53 -6.73 -1.78 -5.21
C SER A 53 -5.35 -1.22 -4.86
N SER A 54 -4.69 -1.76 -3.84
CA SER A 54 -3.32 -1.42 -3.45
C SER A 54 -2.31 -1.75 -4.56
N VAL A 55 -2.40 -2.92 -5.19
CA VAL A 55 -1.54 -3.27 -6.35
C VAL A 55 -1.70 -2.26 -7.49
N ILE A 56 -2.94 -1.92 -7.85
CA ILE A 56 -3.23 -0.91 -8.88
C ILE A 56 -2.65 0.46 -8.48
N TYR A 57 -2.80 0.85 -7.22
CA TYR A 57 -2.23 2.07 -6.67
C TYR A 57 -0.69 2.10 -6.82
N HIS A 58 0.00 1.03 -6.44
CA HIS A 58 1.46 0.94 -6.54
C HIS A 58 1.95 1.00 -8.00
N ILE A 59 1.23 0.38 -8.94
CA ILE A 59 1.52 0.47 -10.38
C ILE A 59 1.35 1.91 -10.88
N LYS A 60 0.22 2.56 -10.55
CA LYS A 60 -0.07 3.93 -11.01
C LYS A 60 0.87 4.98 -10.43
N THR A 61 1.39 4.77 -9.22
CA THR A 61 2.30 5.70 -8.53
C THR A 61 3.77 5.43 -8.84
N LEU A 62 4.12 4.27 -9.41
CA LEU A 62 5.49 3.92 -9.80
C LEU A 62 6.19 4.96 -10.70
N PRO A 63 5.54 5.58 -11.70
CA PRO A 63 6.16 6.60 -12.55
C PRO A 63 6.64 7.84 -11.79
N MET A 64 6.07 8.15 -10.62
CA MET A 64 6.45 9.31 -9.80
C MET A 64 7.88 9.20 -9.25
N TYR A 65 8.43 7.98 -9.21
CA TYR A 65 9.79 7.71 -8.75
C TYR A 65 10.82 7.75 -9.89
N LYS A 66 10.43 8.11 -11.13
CA LYS A 66 11.36 8.28 -12.25
C LYS A 66 12.03 9.66 -12.19
N PRO A 67 13.36 9.74 -12.46
CA PRO A 67 14.14 10.98 -12.37
C PRO A 67 13.76 12.10 -13.36
N LYS A 68 12.83 11.86 -14.30
CA LYS A 68 12.34 12.83 -15.29
C LYS A 68 10.81 12.89 -15.37
N ALA A 69 10.09 12.59 -14.29
CA ALA A 69 8.64 12.64 -14.29
C ALA A 69 8.15 14.10 -14.46
N LYS A 70 7.81 14.50 -15.69
CA LYS A 70 7.38 15.86 -16.06
C LYS A 70 6.01 16.28 -15.51
N LYS A 71 5.22 15.33 -15.02
CA LYS A 71 3.93 15.58 -14.36
C LYS A 71 3.83 14.65 -13.16
N VAL A 72 3.59 15.20 -11.99
CA VAL A 72 3.05 14.42 -10.87
C VAL A 72 1.67 13.97 -11.34
N ALA A 73 1.51 12.68 -11.63
CA ALA A 73 0.21 12.13 -11.98
C ALA A 73 -0.76 12.47 -10.85
N GLU A 74 -1.97 12.92 -11.18
CA GLU A 74 -3.00 13.17 -10.18
C GLU A 74 -3.25 11.89 -9.39
N ILE A 75 -3.04 11.95 -8.08
CA ILE A 75 -3.33 10.80 -7.24
C ILE A 75 -4.83 10.63 -7.20
N ASN A 76 -5.28 9.46 -7.63
CA ASN A 76 -6.66 9.05 -7.41
C ASN A 76 -6.85 8.85 -5.90
N TYR A 77 -7.57 9.78 -5.27
CA TYR A 77 -7.82 9.81 -3.83
C TYR A 77 -8.45 8.52 -3.32
N VAL A 78 -9.35 7.90 -4.12
CA VAL A 78 -9.98 6.63 -3.76
C VAL A 78 -8.95 5.53 -3.67
N LEU A 79 -8.04 5.42 -4.64
CA LEU A 79 -6.96 4.42 -4.60
C LEU A 79 -5.98 4.65 -3.45
N TRP A 80 -5.73 5.91 -3.08
CA TRP A 80 -4.91 6.24 -1.92
C TRP A 80 -5.56 5.78 -0.62
N VAL A 81 -6.84 6.11 -0.40
CA VAL A 81 -7.57 5.65 0.80
C VAL A 81 -7.67 4.12 0.84
N LEU A 82 -7.96 3.46 -0.28
CA LEU A 82 -8.03 2.00 -0.35
C LEU A 82 -6.68 1.32 -0.06
N ASN A 83 -5.58 1.94 -0.47
CA ASN A 83 -4.24 1.46 -0.15
C ASN A 83 -3.94 1.57 1.36
N GLY A 84 -4.33 2.68 1.99
CA GLY A 84 -4.21 2.86 3.44
C GLY A 84 -5.08 1.87 4.21
N LEU A 85 -6.31 1.63 3.75
CA LEU A 85 -7.20 0.60 4.32
C LEU A 85 -6.61 -0.80 4.19
N PHE A 86 -6.00 -1.14 3.05
CA PHE A 86 -5.29 -2.40 2.87
C PHE A 86 -4.15 -2.54 3.89
N ALA A 87 -3.31 -1.51 4.03
CA ALA A 87 -2.20 -1.53 4.98
C ALA A 87 -2.68 -1.71 6.43
N LEU A 88 -3.75 -1.01 6.83
CA LEU A 88 -4.35 -1.17 8.16
C LEU A 88 -4.94 -2.58 8.36
N ALA A 89 -5.58 -3.15 7.34
CA ALA A 89 -6.14 -4.49 7.42
C ALA A 89 -5.04 -5.57 7.53
N VAL A 90 -3.96 -5.45 6.76
CA VAL A 90 -2.79 -6.34 6.87
C VAL A 90 -2.10 -6.18 8.22
N LEU A 91 -1.99 -4.94 8.73
CA LEU A 91 -1.44 -4.68 10.06
C LEU A 91 -2.29 -5.32 11.16
N TYR A 92 -3.61 -5.16 11.10
CA TYR A 92 -4.55 -5.79 12.02
C TYR A 92 -4.43 -7.31 12.00
N LEU A 93 -4.37 -7.91 10.81
CA LEU A 93 -4.20 -9.36 10.66
C LEU A 93 -2.86 -9.85 11.18
N ALA A 94 -1.77 -9.12 10.93
CA ALA A 94 -0.46 -9.44 11.49
C ALA A 94 -0.49 -9.40 13.03
N ILE A 95 -1.03 -8.34 13.63
CA ILE A 95 -1.17 -8.23 15.09
C ILE A 95 -2.07 -9.35 15.63
N ARG A 96 -3.12 -9.73 14.90
CA ARG A 96 -4.00 -10.81 15.30
C ARG A 96 -3.29 -12.17 15.30
N LEU A 97 -2.50 -12.45 14.26
CA LEU A 97 -1.67 -13.66 14.18
C LEU A 97 -0.66 -13.70 15.33
N TRP A 98 -0.03 -12.57 15.64
CA TRP A 98 0.86 -12.44 16.79
C TRP A 98 0.14 -12.76 18.11
N TYR A 99 -1.05 -12.18 18.32
CA TYR A 99 -1.83 -12.44 19.53
C TYR A 99 -2.18 -13.92 19.68
N ASP A 100 -2.67 -14.57 18.62
CA ASP A 100 -3.00 -15.99 18.65
C ASP A 100 -1.73 -16.85 18.91
N MET A 101 -0.56 -16.44 18.40
CA MET A 101 0.73 -17.10 18.64
C MET A 101 1.18 -17.03 20.11
N PHE A 102 1.12 -15.86 20.74
CA PHE A 102 1.63 -15.68 22.11
C PHE A 102 0.67 -16.15 23.21
N TYR A 103 -0.64 -16.00 23.00
CA TYR A 103 -1.64 -16.24 24.05
C TYR A 103 -2.38 -17.57 23.95
N LYS A 104 -2.49 -18.18 22.77
CA LYS A 104 -3.28 -19.43 22.58
C LYS A 104 -2.45 -20.66 22.32
N VAL A 105 -1.20 -20.52 21.88
CA VAL A 105 -0.34 -21.68 21.63
C VAL A 105 0.23 -22.15 22.96
N ASN A 106 -0.06 -23.41 23.31
CA ASN A 106 0.56 -24.07 24.45
C ASN A 106 2.02 -24.37 24.08
N TRP A 107 2.95 -23.62 24.65
CA TRP A 107 4.39 -23.61 24.33
C TRP A 107 5.12 -24.96 24.51
N LYS A 108 4.40 -26.02 24.91
CA LYS A 108 4.97 -27.32 25.24
C LYS A 108 5.03 -28.33 24.09
N GLY A 109 4.47 -28.07 22.90
CA GLY A 109 4.63 -29.04 21.82
C GLY A 109 3.97 -28.72 20.48
N THR A 110 4.59 -27.86 19.68
CA THR A 110 4.82 -28.04 18.24
C THR A 110 5.69 -26.87 17.73
N ASN A 111 6.94 -27.13 17.35
CA ASN A 111 7.84 -26.10 16.80
C ASN A 111 7.52 -25.75 15.34
N GLU A 112 6.91 -26.65 14.58
CA GLU A 112 6.74 -26.49 13.12
C GLU A 112 5.61 -25.51 12.76
N ASP A 113 4.45 -25.61 13.41
CA ASP A 113 3.32 -24.68 13.20
C ASP A 113 3.70 -23.23 13.55
N TYR A 114 4.57 -23.06 14.55
CA TYR A 114 5.10 -21.76 14.97
C TYR A 114 5.98 -21.12 13.89
N LEU A 115 6.91 -21.88 13.31
CA LEU A 115 7.78 -21.38 12.25
C LEU A 115 6.97 -20.94 11.03
N ILE A 116 5.92 -21.68 10.69
CA ILE A 116 5.01 -21.33 9.59
C ILE A 116 4.28 -20.02 9.90
N ILE A 117 3.70 -19.86 11.09
CA ILE A 117 2.99 -18.62 11.47
C ILE A 117 3.95 -17.42 11.46
N LEU A 118 5.16 -17.59 11.99
CA LEU A 118 6.18 -16.53 12.04
C LEU A 118 6.65 -16.11 10.63
N LEU A 119 6.77 -17.08 9.72
CA LEU A 119 7.08 -16.87 8.31
C LEU A 119 6.03 -16.01 7.59
N PHE A 120 4.76 -16.08 7.98
CA PHE A 120 3.70 -15.22 7.43
C PHE A 120 3.57 -13.89 8.17
N PHE A 121 3.73 -13.90 9.49
CA PHE A 121 3.58 -12.71 10.33
C PHE A 121 4.60 -11.62 9.97
N ILE A 122 5.89 -11.95 9.95
CA ILE A 122 6.96 -10.96 9.79
C ILE A 122 6.83 -10.21 8.45
N PRO A 123 6.65 -10.88 7.29
CA PRO A 123 6.49 -10.19 6.02
C PRO A 123 5.22 -9.36 5.94
N MET A 124 4.11 -9.82 6.51
CA MET A 124 2.86 -9.03 6.55
C MET A 124 3.03 -7.75 7.35
N LEU A 125 3.61 -7.84 8.55
CA LEU A 125 3.85 -6.69 9.41
C LEU A 125 4.77 -5.68 8.73
N PHE A 126 5.90 -6.15 8.21
CA PHE A 126 6.88 -5.31 7.53
C PHE A 126 6.29 -4.63 6.29
N THR A 127 5.48 -5.36 5.51
CA THR A 127 4.81 -4.82 4.32
C THR A 127 3.80 -3.75 4.71
N ALA A 128 2.94 -3.99 5.71
CA ALA A 128 1.96 -3.03 6.16
C ALA A 128 2.60 -1.71 6.63
N ILE A 129 3.64 -1.80 7.46
CA ILE A 129 4.38 -0.62 7.93
C ILE A 129 5.04 0.10 6.75
N SER A 130 5.64 -0.65 5.81
CA SER A 130 6.28 -0.09 4.62
C SER A 130 5.30 0.65 3.71
N ILE A 131 4.07 0.14 3.55
CA ILE A 131 3.01 0.82 2.79
C ILE A 131 2.64 2.15 3.46
N LEU A 132 2.43 2.18 4.78
CA LEU A 132 2.10 3.41 5.50
C LEU A 132 3.22 4.46 5.42
N ILE A 133 4.48 4.03 5.51
CA ILE A 133 5.64 4.92 5.33
C ILE A 133 5.65 5.46 3.89
N GLU A 134 5.41 4.60 2.90
CA GLU A 134 5.38 5.00 1.49
C GLU A 134 4.28 6.01 1.20
N GLU A 135 3.09 5.86 1.77
CA GLU A 135 2.00 6.84 1.67
C GLU A 135 2.41 8.22 2.21
N ARG A 136 3.08 8.26 3.36
CA ARG A 136 3.59 9.53 3.92
C ARG A 136 4.64 10.16 3.01
N VAL A 137 5.55 9.35 2.46
CA VAL A 137 6.57 9.84 1.52
C VAL A 137 5.91 10.42 0.27
N LEU A 138 4.92 9.73 -0.29
CA LEU A 138 4.23 10.17 -1.50
C LEU A 138 3.43 11.47 -1.24
N TYR A 139 2.74 11.55 -0.10
CA TYR A 139 2.03 12.75 0.35
C TYR A 139 2.96 13.98 0.41
N ASN A 140 4.14 13.83 1.00
CA ASN A 140 5.13 14.91 1.09
C ASN A 140 5.64 15.35 -0.29
N ILE A 141 5.82 14.41 -1.23
CA ILE A 141 6.24 14.71 -2.61
C ILE A 141 5.17 15.56 -3.32
N ILE A 142 3.89 15.20 -3.17
CA ILE A 142 2.77 15.92 -3.79
C ILE A 142 2.67 17.35 -3.26
N ILE A 143 2.71 17.54 -1.94
CA ILE A 143 2.63 18.87 -1.33
C ILE A 143 3.79 19.74 -1.82
N THR A 144 5.00 19.20 -1.82
CA THR A 144 6.19 19.93 -2.26
C THR A 144 6.07 20.31 -3.73
N SER A 145 5.58 19.40 -4.58
CA SER A 145 5.35 19.68 -6.00
C SER A 145 4.26 20.73 -6.22
N ARG A 146 3.15 20.69 -5.47
CA ARG A 146 2.07 21.67 -5.57
C ARG A 146 2.51 23.07 -5.13
N LYS A 147 3.34 23.17 -4.09
CA LYS A 147 3.95 24.44 -3.69
C LYS A 147 4.83 24.99 -4.82
N HIS A 148 5.71 24.16 -5.38
CA HIS A 148 6.62 24.60 -6.44
C HIS A 148 5.89 24.98 -7.74
N SER A 149 4.81 24.27 -8.11
CA SER A 149 4.01 24.63 -9.29
C SER A 149 3.26 25.95 -9.09
N HIS A 150 2.75 26.22 -7.89
CA HIS A 150 2.12 27.49 -7.56
C HIS A 150 3.10 28.67 -7.65
N PHE A 151 4.31 28.51 -7.10
CA PHE A 151 5.39 29.50 -7.22
C PHE A 151 5.79 29.74 -8.68
N ASN A 152 5.96 28.69 -9.49
CA ASN A 152 6.29 28.84 -10.90
C ASN A 152 5.17 29.54 -11.69
N LYS A 153 3.90 29.28 -11.36
CA LYS A 153 2.76 29.97 -11.98
C LYS A 153 2.75 31.46 -11.63
N ILE A 154 3.01 31.82 -10.37
CA ILE A 154 3.13 33.23 -9.94
C ILE A 154 4.28 33.92 -10.68
N ASN A 155 5.46 33.30 -10.73
CA ASN A 155 6.62 33.87 -11.41
C ASN A 155 6.39 34.06 -12.91
N GLN A 156 5.68 33.14 -13.56
CA GLN A 156 5.28 33.27 -14.97
C GLN A 156 4.26 34.39 -15.22
N ILE A 157 3.35 34.66 -14.27
CA ILE A 157 2.41 35.78 -14.37
C ILE A 157 3.16 37.11 -14.19
N GLY A 158 4.05 37.20 -13.20
CA GLY A 158 4.85 38.41 -12.96
C GLY A 158 5.80 38.75 -14.10
N THR A 159 6.44 37.75 -14.71
CA THR A 159 7.30 37.97 -15.91
C THR A 159 6.50 38.37 -17.14
N LYS A 160 5.29 37.86 -17.32
CA LYS A 160 4.40 38.31 -18.42
C LYS A 160 3.93 39.75 -18.22
N GLN A 161 3.49 40.12 -17.02
CA GLN A 161 3.10 41.51 -16.72
C GLN A 161 4.27 42.50 -16.87
N HIS A 162 5.49 42.10 -16.49
CA HIS A 162 6.64 42.98 -16.65
C HIS A 162 6.98 43.24 -18.11
N ASN A 163 6.87 42.23 -18.99
CA ASN A 163 7.10 42.38 -20.42
C ASN A 163 5.98 43.17 -21.15
N GLU A 164 4.75 43.12 -20.65
CA GLU A 164 3.64 43.91 -21.20
C GLU A 164 3.72 45.40 -20.82
N ASN A 165 4.27 45.73 -19.64
CA ASN A 165 4.43 47.12 -19.19
C ASN A 165 5.70 47.81 -19.72
N SER A 166 6.60 47.08 -20.38
CA SER A 166 7.87 47.61 -20.92
C SER A 166 7.85 47.87 -22.43
N ASN A 167 6.71 47.67 -23.09
CA ASN A 167 6.43 48.03 -24.49
C ASN A 167 5.47 49.22 -24.55
#